data_AF-A0A2K1KF65-F1
#
_entry.id   AF-A0A2K1KF65-F1
#
_cell.length_a   1.000
_cell.length_b   1.000
_cell.length_c   1.000
_cell.angle_alpha   90.00
_cell.angle_beta   90.00
_cell.angle_gamma   90.00
#
_symmetry.space_group_name_H-M   'P 1'
#
loop_
_entity.id
_entity.type
_entity.pdbx_description
1 polymer ?
#
loop_
_entity_poly.entity_id
_entity_poly.type
_entity_poly.pdbx_seq_one_letter_code
_entity_poly.pdbx_strand_id
1 'polypeptide(L)'
;MLKLIKPLARRIHGCTLPIFLASLNPSPPPLSYPHPPSSQGYIKATLVGGFLRSFCDLRRIFSFEVAMAAVRAIVRGGALRLPQCASSVVVKGYQRSALSSTASLCLKVAPLRQSFVQGPIVQTRKYQGCRVVSAEYSVVEEGAAGSLEYRVFFSDKSGKTISPWHDIPLYAGDGLFNFVVEIPKETSAKMEVATEEPNTPIKQDTKKGKLRFYPYNINWNYGLLPQTWEDPSHSNPDVENAFGDNDPVDVVEIGERQAKIGEVLKVKPIAVLAMIDEGELDWKVVAISTDDPKADLINNVADCERHLPGTLTAIRDWFRDYKIPDGKPANKFGLCNKPADKDYALKVIAETNEAWAKLVKRVVPAGELSLV
;
A
#
# COMPACT_ATOMS: atom_id res chain seq x y z
N MET A 1 -63.62 60.41 -9.51
CA MET A 1 -62.77 60.21 -10.71
C MET A 1 -63.35 59.07 -11.53
N LEU A 2 -63.85 59.39 -12.72
CA LEU A 2 -64.62 58.51 -13.60
C LEU A 2 -63.74 58.02 -14.76
N LYS A 3 -63.80 56.71 -15.04
CA LYS A 3 -63.98 56.04 -16.35
C LYS A 3 -63.01 56.29 -17.55
N LEU A 4 -62.81 55.17 -18.27
CA LEU A 4 -62.75 55.01 -19.75
C LEU A 4 -61.38 55.37 -20.42
N ILE A 5 -60.77 54.64 -21.36
CA ILE A 5 -61.20 54.04 -22.66
C ILE A 5 -60.06 53.12 -23.21
N LYS A 6 -60.39 51.97 -23.85
CA LYS A 6 -59.54 51.24 -24.84
C LYS A 6 -59.68 51.90 -26.23
N PRO A 7 -58.78 51.75 -27.24
CA PRO A 7 -59.03 50.69 -28.23
C PRO A 7 -57.84 50.17 -29.11
N LEU A 8 -58.09 48.98 -29.70
CA LEU A 8 -57.77 48.43 -31.04
C LEU A 8 -56.36 48.50 -31.70
N ALA A 9 -55.80 47.30 -31.90
CA ALA A 9 -55.54 46.58 -33.17
C ALA A 9 -54.87 47.25 -34.40
N ARG A 10 -53.75 46.63 -34.86
CA ARG A 10 -53.39 46.21 -36.25
C ARG A 10 -52.08 45.39 -36.18
N ARG A 11 -52.10 44.06 -36.38
CA ARG A 11 -51.89 43.29 -37.63
C ARG A 11 -50.54 43.57 -38.32
N ILE A 12 -49.65 42.56 -38.37
CA ILE A 12 -48.86 42.10 -39.56
C ILE A 12 -47.99 40.88 -39.15
N HIS A 13 -48.23 39.74 -39.84
CA HIS A 13 -47.34 38.66 -40.33
C HIS A 13 -46.22 38.10 -39.42
N GLY A 14 -46.02 36.79 -39.26
CA GLY A 14 -46.58 35.62 -39.92
C GLY A 14 -45.87 34.32 -39.47
N CYS A 15 -46.54 33.19 -39.74
CA CYS A 15 -46.07 31.80 -39.90
C CYS A 15 -45.46 31.06 -38.67
N THR A 16 -46.22 30.19 -37.98
CA THR A 16 -46.47 28.73 -38.21
C THR A 16 -45.21 27.85 -38.04
N LEU A 17 -45.01 27.13 -36.92
CA LEU A 17 -45.48 25.76 -36.56
C LEU A 17 -45.07 24.65 -37.57
N PRO A 18 -44.92 23.35 -37.20
CA PRO A 18 -45.18 22.71 -35.91
C PRO A 18 -44.19 21.62 -35.43
N ILE A 19 -44.43 21.23 -34.18
CA ILE A 19 -44.05 20.00 -33.48
C ILE A 19 -44.67 18.77 -34.19
N PHE A 20 -43.94 17.65 -34.23
CA PHE A 20 -44.50 16.31 -34.47
C PHE A 20 -44.08 15.35 -33.36
N LEU A 21 -45.08 14.78 -32.70
CA LEU A 21 -45.02 13.58 -31.87
C LEU A 21 -45.12 12.36 -32.78
N ALA A 22 -44.30 11.32 -32.54
CA ALA A 22 -44.59 9.96 -32.98
C ALA A 22 -43.92 8.93 -32.06
N SER A 23 -44.52 7.76 -32.02
CA SER A 23 -44.51 6.76 -30.96
C SER A 23 -44.07 5.40 -31.52
N LEU A 24 -43.50 4.56 -30.63
CA LEU A 24 -43.38 3.09 -30.64
C LEU A 24 -42.38 2.38 -31.58
N ASN A 25 -41.69 1.42 -30.94
CA ASN A 25 -40.73 0.42 -31.43
C ASN A 25 -41.26 -0.45 -32.60
N PRO A 26 -40.35 -1.09 -33.35
CA PRO A 26 -40.11 -2.51 -33.10
C PRO A 26 -38.62 -2.95 -33.12
N SER A 27 -38.38 -4.09 -32.47
CA SER A 27 -37.13 -4.80 -32.23
C SER A 27 -36.34 -5.19 -33.49
N PRO A 28 -34.99 -5.27 -33.43
CA PRO A 28 -34.18 -5.83 -34.51
C PRO A 28 -34.01 -7.36 -34.43
N PRO A 29 -33.78 -8.05 -35.56
CA PRO A 29 -33.60 -9.51 -35.65
C PRO A 29 -32.18 -9.96 -35.21
N PRO A 30 -31.97 -11.27 -34.94
CA PRO A 30 -30.72 -11.78 -34.37
C PRO A 30 -29.60 -11.83 -35.40
N LEU A 31 -28.41 -11.37 -35.00
CA LEU A 31 -27.16 -11.55 -35.74
C LEU A 31 -26.59 -12.95 -35.48
N SER A 32 -26.42 -13.71 -36.55
CA SER A 32 -25.76 -15.01 -36.60
C SER A 32 -24.23 -14.85 -36.53
N TYR A 33 -23.61 -15.54 -35.58
CA TYR A 33 -22.15 -15.71 -35.51
C TYR A 33 -21.71 -16.87 -36.41
N PRO A 34 -20.67 -16.72 -37.25
CA PRO A 34 -19.94 -17.87 -37.77
C PRO A 34 -18.88 -18.34 -36.76
N HIS A 35 -18.85 -19.66 -36.53
CA HIS A 35 -17.80 -20.38 -35.80
C HIS A 35 -16.41 -20.21 -36.46
N PRO A 36 -15.31 -20.34 -35.68
CA PRO A 36 -13.95 -20.28 -36.22
C PRO A 36 -13.53 -21.64 -36.83
N PRO A 37 -12.71 -21.66 -37.89
CA PRO A 37 -12.04 -22.89 -38.31
C PRO A 37 -10.77 -23.14 -37.50
N SER A 38 -10.59 -24.41 -37.16
CA SER A 38 -9.44 -25.02 -36.51
C SER A 38 -8.29 -25.33 -37.47
N SER A 39 -7.07 -25.17 -36.95
CA SER A 39 -5.85 -25.99 -37.17
C SER A 39 -5.06 -25.95 -38.49
N GLN A 40 -3.73 -26.13 -38.31
CA GLN A 40 -2.64 -26.41 -39.27
C GLN A 40 -2.13 -25.16 -40.04
N GLY A 41 -0.86 -24.73 -39.99
CA GLY A 41 0.43 -25.40 -39.78
C GLY A 41 1.22 -25.31 -41.10
N TYR A 42 2.34 -24.56 -41.16
CA TYR A 42 3.58 -24.83 -41.93
C TYR A 42 4.57 -23.63 -41.94
N ILE A 43 5.65 -23.80 -41.16
CA ILE A 43 7.10 -23.65 -41.44
C ILE A 43 7.66 -22.64 -42.49
N LYS A 44 8.62 -21.83 -41.99
CA LYS A 44 9.82 -21.16 -42.57
C LYS A 44 9.70 -19.99 -43.55
N ALA A 45 10.26 -18.84 -43.12
CA ALA A 45 11.51 -18.31 -43.69
C ALA A 45 12.23 -17.36 -42.71
N THR A 46 13.54 -17.57 -42.57
CA THR A 46 14.53 -16.83 -41.79
C THR A 46 14.91 -15.52 -42.49
N LEU A 47 15.08 -14.39 -41.77
CA LEU A 47 16.22 -13.46 -41.96
C LEU A 47 16.33 -12.41 -40.83
N VAL A 48 17.41 -12.57 -40.05
CA VAL A 48 18.40 -11.57 -39.58
C VAL A 48 17.93 -10.31 -38.80
N GLY A 49 18.25 -10.33 -37.49
CA GLY A 49 19.20 -9.38 -36.87
C GLY A 49 18.73 -7.95 -36.57
N GLY A 50 18.54 -7.65 -35.28
CA GLY A 50 18.36 -6.27 -34.80
C GLY A 50 18.18 -6.20 -33.29
N PHE A 51 19.29 -6.22 -32.57
CA PHE A 51 19.36 -6.20 -31.10
C PHE A 51 19.24 -4.74 -30.62
N LEU A 52 18.06 -4.30 -30.17
CA LEU A 52 17.90 -3.03 -29.48
C LEU A 52 17.86 -3.29 -27.96
N ARG A 53 19.03 -3.20 -27.33
CA ARG A 53 19.13 -3.00 -25.88
C ARG A 53 19.02 -1.49 -25.61
N SER A 54 17.97 -1.13 -24.87
CA SER A 54 17.82 0.20 -24.29
C SER A 54 18.93 0.43 -23.26
N PHE A 55 19.65 1.54 -23.41
CA PHE A 55 20.71 1.99 -22.52
C PHE A 55 20.09 2.69 -21.30
N CYS A 56 20.34 2.16 -20.11
CA CYS A 56 20.26 2.91 -18.85
C CYS A 56 21.65 3.48 -18.58
N ASP A 57 21.82 4.80 -18.70
CA ASP A 57 23.11 5.44 -18.48
C ASP A 57 23.26 5.88 -17.01
N LEU A 58 24.31 5.34 -16.39
CA LEU A 58 24.83 5.68 -15.08
C LEU A 58 25.65 6.97 -15.25
N ARG A 59 25.30 8.07 -14.59
CA ARG A 59 26.24 9.19 -14.41
C ARG A 59 26.53 9.43 -12.94
N ARG A 60 27.59 8.74 -12.48
CA ARG A 60 28.34 9.06 -11.27
C ARG A 60 29.40 10.10 -11.66
N ILE A 61 29.30 11.27 -11.06
CA ILE A 61 30.22 12.40 -11.23
C ILE A 61 31.49 12.11 -10.41
N PHE A 62 32.66 12.21 -11.04
CA PHE A 62 33.95 12.33 -10.34
C PHE A 62 34.78 13.45 -10.99
N SER A 63 35.30 14.31 -10.11
CA SER A 63 36.42 15.25 -10.26
C SER A 63 36.25 16.44 -11.21
N PHE A 64 36.30 17.65 -10.66
CA PHE A 64 37.40 18.59 -10.91
C PHE A 64 37.38 19.71 -9.84
N GLU A 65 38.54 19.91 -9.20
CA GLU A 65 38.85 21.00 -8.26
C GLU A 65 38.80 22.38 -8.94
N VAL A 66 38.52 23.45 -8.18
CA VAL A 66 39.43 24.59 -7.88
C VAL A 66 38.66 25.77 -7.24
N ALA A 67 39.34 26.44 -6.28
CA ALA A 67 39.13 27.77 -5.67
C ALA A 67 38.08 27.88 -4.53
N MET A 68 38.35 28.49 -3.36
CA MET A 68 39.45 29.36 -2.88
C MET A 68 39.44 29.38 -1.34
N ALA A 69 40.61 29.62 -0.75
CA ALA A 69 40.89 29.58 0.69
C ALA A 69 40.96 30.96 1.36
N ALA A 70 40.58 31.04 2.64
CA ALA A 70 41.06 31.98 3.69
C ALA A 70 40.53 31.41 5.04
N VAL A 71 41.24 31.22 6.16
CA VAL A 71 42.25 32.03 6.86
C VAL A 71 43.12 31.13 7.78
N ARG A 72 44.42 31.47 7.89
CA ARG A 72 45.53 30.98 8.75
C ARG A 72 45.29 31.24 10.27
N ALA A 73 45.96 30.71 11.31
CA ALA A 73 46.93 29.65 11.61
C ALA A 73 47.26 29.72 13.15
N ILE A 74 48.05 28.75 13.67
CA ILE A 74 49.07 28.85 14.77
C ILE A 74 48.82 28.13 16.14
N VAL A 75 49.47 26.96 16.25
CA VAL A 75 50.46 26.47 17.27
C VAL A 75 50.03 25.94 18.65
N ARG A 76 50.40 24.66 18.89
CA ARG A 76 51.11 23.99 20.04
C ARG A 76 50.51 22.57 20.19
N GLY A 77 51.21 21.44 19.98
CA GLY A 77 52.60 21.12 20.27
C GLY A 77 52.71 20.55 21.69
N GLY A 78 52.40 19.26 21.88
CA GLY A 78 52.51 18.58 23.18
C GLY A 78 52.26 17.07 23.08
N ALA A 79 53.33 16.29 23.24
CA ALA A 79 53.35 14.83 23.20
C ALA A 79 52.89 14.20 24.52
N LEU A 80 52.26 13.00 24.48
CA LEU A 80 52.40 11.98 25.54
C LEU A 80 51.85 10.59 25.14
N ARG A 81 52.80 9.64 25.04
CA ARG A 81 52.83 8.22 25.44
C ARG A 81 51.74 7.23 25.03
N LEU A 82 52.20 6.22 24.27
CA LEU A 82 51.66 4.87 24.14
C LEU A 82 51.97 4.01 25.39
N PRO A 83 51.19 2.93 25.61
CA PRO A 83 51.75 1.66 26.06
C PRO A 83 51.53 0.53 25.03
N GLN A 84 52.56 -0.31 24.91
CA GLN A 84 52.60 -1.57 24.15
C GLN A 84 52.16 -2.77 25.02
N CYS A 85 52.07 -3.90 24.33
CA CYS A 85 51.91 -5.29 24.75
C CYS A 85 50.47 -5.75 25.02
N ALA A 86 50.06 -6.96 24.68
CA ALA A 86 50.48 -8.04 23.77
C ALA A 86 49.51 -9.18 24.08
N SER A 87 49.07 -9.95 23.08
CA SER A 87 48.99 -11.42 23.10
C SER A 87 48.17 -11.93 21.92
N SER A 88 48.88 -12.54 20.97
CA SER A 88 48.36 -13.42 19.94
C SER A 88 48.18 -14.83 20.52
N VAL A 89 47.05 -15.48 20.24
CA VAL A 89 46.84 -16.91 20.55
C VAL A 89 46.74 -17.69 19.24
N VAL A 90 47.51 -18.78 19.26
CA VAL A 90 47.85 -19.71 18.17
C VAL A 90 46.68 -20.64 17.82
N VAL A 91 46.45 -20.83 16.53
CA VAL A 91 45.60 -21.88 15.96
C VAL A 91 46.41 -23.19 15.89
N LYS A 92 45.89 -24.28 16.45
CA LYS A 92 46.38 -25.65 16.19
C LYS A 92 45.25 -26.51 15.63
N GLY A 93 45.40 -26.91 14.37
CA GLY A 93 44.65 -28.00 13.76
C GLY A 93 45.13 -29.35 14.26
N TYR A 94 44.23 -30.32 14.30
CA TYR A 94 44.55 -31.72 14.64
C TYR A 94 44.14 -32.63 13.48
N GLN A 95 45.12 -33.39 12.99
CA GLN A 95 44.97 -34.40 11.95
C GLN A 95 44.36 -35.70 12.52
N ARG A 96 43.64 -36.40 11.63
CA ARG A 96 43.14 -37.76 11.82
C ARG A 96 44.28 -38.77 11.72
N SER A 97 44.25 -39.78 12.57
CA SER A 97 44.88 -41.08 12.31
C SER A 97 43.95 -42.20 12.76
N ALA A 98 43.79 -43.19 11.88
CA ALA A 98 43.05 -44.42 12.11
C ALA A 98 44.05 -45.51 12.47
N LEU A 99 43.72 -46.35 13.45
CA LEU A 99 44.36 -47.66 13.64
C LEU A 99 43.32 -48.68 14.10
N SER A 100 43.35 -49.82 13.40
CA SER A 100 42.61 -51.05 13.65
C SER A 100 43.38 -51.91 14.66
N SER A 101 42.67 -52.59 15.57
CA SER A 101 43.09 -53.90 16.06
C SER A 101 41.91 -54.68 16.64
N THR A 102 41.87 -55.94 16.26
CA THR A 102 40.97 -57.04 16.64
C THR A 102 41.20 -57.53 18.08
N ALA A 103 40.13 -57.99 18.76
CA ALA A 103 39.94 -59.41 19.17
C ALA A 103 39.01 -59.61 20.40
N SER A 104 38.11 -60.58 20.21
CA SER A 104 37.54 -61.57 21.14
C SER A 104 36.60 -61.20 22.30
N LEU A 105 35.42 -61.84 22.21
CA LEU A 105 34.38 -62.04 23.21
C LEU A 105 34.89 -62.74 24.47
N CYS A 106 34.35 -62.32 25.63
CA CYS A 106 33.98 -63.26 26.67
C CYS A 106 32.71 -62.76 27.39
N LEU A 107 31.66 -63.58 27.36
CA LEU A 107 30.37 -63.33 28.01
C LEU A 107 30.53 -63.23 29.52
N LYS A 108 29.94 -62.18 30.12
CA LYS A 108 29.41 -62.23 31.47
C LYS A 108 27.98 -61.70 31.47
N VAL A 109 27.06 -62.60 31.78
CA VAL A 109 25.64 -62.34 31.97
C VAL A 109 25.47 -61.51 33.24
N ALA A 110 24.79 -60.38 33.13
CA ALA A 110 24.36 -59.53 34.23
C ALA A 110 22.86 -59.22 34.07
N PRO A 111 22.11 -59.03 35.17
CA PRO A 111 20.67 -59.26 35.21
C PRO A 111 19.87 -58.15 34.53
N LEU A 112 18.71 -58.55 33.98
CA LEU A 112 17.64 -57.70 33.45
C LEU A 112 17.30 -56.58 34.45
N ARG A 113 17.74 -55.36 34.14
CA ARG A 113 17.12 -54.14 34.65
C ARG A 113 16.03 -53.72 33.66
N GLN A 114 14.80 -53.62 34.14
CA GLN A 114 13.71 -52.94 33.43
C GLN A 114 14.12 -51.48 33.24
N SER A 115 14.54 -51.14 32.03
CA SER A 115 14.70 -49.76 31.59
C SER A 115 13.31 -49.19 31.33
N PHE A 116 12.79 -48.43 32.29
CA PHE A 116 11.67 -47.53 32.07
C PHE A 116 12.06 -46.57 30.94
N VAL A 117 11.36 -46.64 29.81
CA VAL A 117 11.47 -45.66 28.73
C VAL A 117 10.86 -44.36 29.26
N GLN A 118 11.69 -43.39 29.62
CA GLN A 118 11.23 -42.01 29.81
C GLN A 118 10.86 -41.47 28.44
N GLY A 119 9.55 -41.39 28.17
CA GLY A 119 9.03 -40.63 27.04
C GLY A 119 9.45 -39.17 27.15
N PRO A 120 9.56 -38.44 26.04
CA PRO A 120 9.96 -37.04 26.07
C PRO A 120 8.95 -36.24 26.90
N ILE A 121 9.46 -35.49 27.88
CA ILE A 121 8.69 -34.53 28.65
C ILE A 121 8.22 -33.46 27.67
N VAL A 122 6.95 -33.54 27.28
CA VAL A 122 6.26 -32.43 26.60
C VAL A 122 6.15 -31.31 27.63
N GLN A 123 7.07 -30.36 27.55
CA GLN A 123 6.91 -29.08 28.25
C GLN A 123 5.72 -28.38 27.61
N THR A 124 4.55 -28.49 28.24
CA THR A 124 3.42 -27.61 27.95
C THR A 124 3.86 -26.19 28.27
N ARG A 125 4.25 -25.43 27.24
CA ARG A 125 4.39 -23.99 27.36
C ARG A 125 3.02 -23.46 27.78
N LYS A 126 2.94 -23.00 29.03
CA LYS A 126 1.82 -22.19 29.48
C LYS A 126 1.81 -20.96 28.58
N TYR A 127 0.88 -20.90 27.62
CA TYR A 127 0.54 -19.66 26.95
C TYR A 127 0.10 -18.71 28.06
N GLN A 128 0.98 -17.76 28.40
CA GLN A 128 0.61 -16.64 29.24
C GLN A 128 -0.57 -15.96 28.54
N GLY A 129 -1.70 -15.88 29.24
CA GLY A 129 -2.93 -15.33 28.71
C GLY A 129 -2.67 -13.98 28.07
N CYS A 130 -3.25 -13.79 26.88
CA CYS A 130 -3.28 -12.51 26.19
C CYS A 130 -3.80 -11.46 27.16
N ARG A 131 -2.91 -10.58 27.63
CA ARG A 131 -3.30 -9.38 28.37
C ARG A 131 -4.11 -8.58 27.35
N VAL A 132 -5.42 -8.45 27.55
CA VAL A 132 -6.26 -7.59 26.73
C VAL A 132 -5.76 -6.16 26.96
N VAL A 133 -4.85 -5.71 26.10
CA VAL A 133 -4.47 -4.30 26.03
C VAL A 133 -5.70 -3.60 25.48
N SER A 134 -6.26 -2.66 26.24
CA SER A 134 -7.33 -1.81 25.73
C SER A 134 -6.83 -1.16 24.45
N ALA A 135 -7.61 -1.27 23.36
CA ALA A 135 -7.29 -0.59 22.12
C ALA A 135 -7.16 0.92 22.38
N GLU A 136 -6.16 1.56 21.77
CA GLU A 136 -5.91 3.00 21.91
C GLU A 136 -7.02 3.85 21.28
N TYR A 137 -7.68 3.28 20.27
CA TYR A 137 -8.78 3.85 19.53
C TYR A 137 -9.96 2.87 19.53
N SER A 138 -11.17 3.41 19.53
CA SER A 138 -12.42 2.66 19.37
C SER A 138 -13.23 3.24 18.22
N VAL A 139 -14.06 2.40 17.61
CA VAL A 139 -14.96 2.82 16.53
C VAL A 139 -16.43 2.78 16.98
N VAL A 140 -17.22 3.70 16.43
CA VAL A 140 -18.68 3.76 16.57
C VAL A 140 -19.28 3.68 15.18
N GLU A 141 -20.07 2.64 14.94
CA GLU A 141 -20.81 2.46 13.69
C GLU A 141 -22.16 3.17 13.80
N GLU A 142 -22.46 4.04 12.83
CA GLU A 142 -23.76 4.69 12.67
C GLU A 142 -24.36 4.32 11.32
N GLY A 143 -25.69 4.20 11.27
CA GLY A 143 -26.39 3.70 10.09
C GLY A 143 -26.38 2.16 9.98
N ALA A 144 -27.12 1.63 9.01
CA ALA A 144 -27.19 0.19 8.79
C ALA A 144 -26.06 -0.24 7.84
N ALA A 145 -25.32 -1.30 8.19
CA ALA A 145 -24.29 -1.84 7.30
C ALA A 145 -24.86 -2.14 5.90
N GLY A 146 -24.16 -1.69 4.85
CA GLY A 146 -24.64 -1.78 3.47
C GLY A 146 -25.73 -0.77 3.10
N SER A 147 -25.78 0.38 3.79
CA SER A 147 -26.62 1.53 3.44
C SER A 147 -25.78 2.78 3.11
N LEU A 148 -26.39 3.80 2.49
CA LEU A 148 -25.71 5.05 2.12
C LEU A 148 -25.34 5.90 3.35
N GLU A 149 -26.07 5.69 4.45
CA GLU A 149 -25.93 6.37 5.73
C GLU A 149 -24.87 5.73 6.63
N TYR A 150 -24.35 4.54 6.27
CA TYR A 150 -23.36 3.84 7.09
C TYR A 150 -22.07 4.64 7.23
N ARG A 151 -21.65 4.86 8.47
CA ARG A 151 -20.42 5.57 8.85
C ARG A 151 -19.71 4.84 9.99
N VAL A 152 -18.38 4.86 9.96
CA VAL A 152 -17.54 4.40 11.06
C VAL A 152 -16.76 5.59 11.61
N PHE A 153 -17.19 6.09 12.77
CA PHE A 153 -16.54 7.17 13.49
C PHE A 153 -15.48 6.64 14.45
N PHE A 154 -14.46 7.45 14.73
CA PHE A 154 -13.36 7.10 15.63
C PHE A 154 -13.48 7.88 16.93
N SER A 155 -13.03 7.26 18.02
CA SER A 155 -12.87 7.91 19.31
C SER A 155 -11.53 7.54 19.93
N ASP A 156 -10.90 8.50 20.59
CA ASP A 156 -9.69 8.26 21.38
C ASP A 156 -10.02 7.55 22.71
N LYS A 157 -8.97 7.19 23.47
CA LYS A 157 -9.11 6.58 24.80
C LYS A 157 -9.92 7.39 25.83
N SER A 158 -10.16 8.68 25.59
CA SER A 158 -10.98 9.54 26.44
C SER A 158 -12.46 9.53 26.04
N GLY A 159 -12.80 8.89 24.91
CA GLY A 159 -14.14 8.88 24.32
C GLY A 159 -14.43 10.11 23.46
N LYS A 160 -13.42 10.93 23.17
CA LYS A 160 -13.58 12.08 22.27
C LYS A 160 -13.60 11.60 20.82
N THR A 161 -14.58 12.02 20.04
CA THR A 161 -14.59 11.82 18.58
C THR A 161 -13.35 12.47 17.96
N ILE A 162 -12.71 11.74 17.05
CA ILE A 162 -11.49 12.17 16.35
C ILE A 162 -11.59 11.83 14.86
N SER A 163 -10.84 12.57 14.04
CA SER A 163 -10.63 12.25 12.64
C SER A 163 -9.59 11.13 12.48
N PRO A 164 -9.92 9.99 11.83
CA PRO A 164 -8.91 8.98 11.52
C PRO A 164 -7.83 9.49 10.58
N TRP A 165 -8.13 10.50 9.75
CA TRP A 165 -7.13 11.09 8.86
C TRP A 165 -6.23 12.09 9.58
N HIS A 166 -6.76 12.96 10.43
CA HIS A 166 -6.01 14.11 10.96
C HIS A 166 -5.50 13.93 12.38
N ASP A 167 -6.25 13.24 13.24
CA ASP A 167 -5.96 13.19 14.68
C ASP A 167 -5.18 11.92 15.08
N ILE A 168 -5.24 10.85 14.30
CA ILE A 168 -4.38 9.68 14.52
C ILE A 168 -2.96 10.05 14.06
N PRO A 169 -1.93 9.95 14.92
CA PRO A 169 -0.57 10.28 14.52
C PRO A 169 -0.08 9.36 13.41
N LEU A 170 0.62 9.89 12.40
CA LEU A 170 1.29 9.06 11.39
C LEU A 170 2.28 8.07 12.02
N TYR A 171 3.11 8.57 12.93
CA TYR A 171 4.20 7.80 13.54
C TYR A 171 3.73 7.12 14.83
N ALA A 172 3.91 5.80 14.91
CA ALA A 172 3.57 4.99 16.08
C ALA A 172 4.73 4.80 17.08
N GLY A 173 5.87 5.44 16.83
CA GLY A 173 7.14 5.26 17.55
C GLY A 173 8.03 4.18 16.91
N ASP A 174 9.31 4.13 17.29
CA ASP A 174 10.27 3.10 16.88
C ASP A 174 10.40 2.86 15.36
N GLY A 175 10.16 3.90 14.55
CA GLY A 175 10.16 3.80 13.09
C GLY A 175 8.96 3.06 12.49
N LEU A 176 7.90 2.87 13.28
CA LEU A 176 6.62 2.29 12.87
C LEU A 176 5.60 3.38 12.55
N PHE A 177 4.59 2.99 11.79
CA PHE A 177 3.51 3.85 11.34
C PHE A 177 2.17 3.31 11.83
N ASN A 178 1.23 4.20 12.13
CA ASN A 178 -0.16 3.81 12.29
C ASN A 178 -0.78 3.63 10.91
N PHE A 179 -1.53 2.55 10.73
CA PHE A 179 -2.28 2.22 9.53
C PHE A 179 -3.75 2.07 9.92
N VAL A 180 -4.61 2.84 9.28
CA VAL A 180 -6.07 2.78 9.50
C VAL A 180 -6.66 1.82 8.48
N VAL A 181 -7.27 0.74 8.95
CA VAL A 181 -7.90 -0.27 8.09
C VAL A 181 -9.26 0.25 7.62
N GLU A 182 -9.46 0.31 6.31
CA GLU A 182 -10.74 0.70 5.70
C GLU A 182 -11.48 -0.51 5.16
N ILE A 183 -10.77 -1.37 4.43
CA ILE A 183 -11.33 -2.56 3.78
C ILE A 183 -10.63 -3.79 4.36
N PRO A 184 -11.34 -4.60 5.17
CA PRO A 184 -10.83 -5.87 5.64
C PRO A 184 -10.42 -6.79 4.48
N LYS A 185 -9.32 -7.52 4.68
CA LYS A 185 -8.87 -8.59 3.79
C LYS A 185 -10.01 -9.54 3.39
N GLU A 186 -10.01 -10.03 2.16
CA GLU A 186 -11.06 -10.90 1.57
C GLU A 186 -12.48 -10.29 1.60
N THR A 187 -12.61 -8.96 1.49
CA THR A 187 -13.91 -8.29 1.33
C THR A 187 -13.93 -7.39 0.10
N SER A 188 -15.11 -6.90 -0.30
CA SER A 188 -15.29 -6.17 -1.57
C SER A 188 -16.02 -4.83 -1.44
N ALA A 189 -16.58 -4.48 -0.27
CA ALA A 189 -17.16 -3.15 -0.09
C ALA A 189 -16.04 -2.11 -0.18
N LYS A 190 -16.13 -1.17 -1.13
CA LYS A 190 -15.14 -0.09 -1.26
C LYS A 190 -15.40 0.94 -0.17
N MET A 191 -14.78 0.72 0.99
CA MET A 191 -14.82 1.61 2.13
C MET A 191 -13.63 2.55 2.05
N GLU A 192 -13.84 3.82 2.40
CA GLU A 192 -12.82 4.86 2.37
C GLU A 192 -13.14 5.93 3.41
N VAL A 193 -12.12 6.63 3.85
CA VAL A 193 -12.26 7.83 4.66
C VAL A 193 -13.03 8.89 3.87
N ALA A 194 -14.06 9.45 4.48
CA ALA A 194 -14.84 10.51 3.88
C ALA A 194 -14.08 11.85 4.04
N THR A 195 -13.11 12.11 3.16
CA THR A 195 -12.22 13.28 3.20
C THR A 195 -12.97 14.62 3.24
N GLU A 196 -14.17 14.68 2.69
CA GLU A 196 -15.04 15.88 2.64
C GLU A 196 -16.02 15.99 3.82
N GLU A 197 -16.12 14.98 4.69
CA GLU A 197 -17.06 14.98 5.82
C GLU A 197 -16.36 15.36 7.15
N PRO A 198 -17.04 16.08 8.06
CA PRO A 198 -16.48 16.39 9.38
C PRO A 198 -16.10 15.14 10.18
N ASN A 199 -14.94 15.18 10.84
CA ASN A 199 -14.28 14.06 11.51
C ASN A 199 -13.93 12.89 10.58
N THR A 200 -14.06 13.07 9.26
CA THR A 200 -13.62 12.15 8.21
C THR A 200 -13.92 10.67 8.54
N PRO A 201 -15.18 10.27 8.83
CA PRO A 201 -15.51 8.88 9.13
C PRO A 201 -15.23 7.98 7.93
N ILE A 202 -15.09 6.67 8.14
CA ILE A 202 -15.08 5.73 7.01
C ILE A 202 -16.51 5.54 6.50
N LYS A 203 -16.70 5.62 5.19
CA LYS A 203 -17.97 5.37 4.49
C LYS A 203 -17.75 4.47 3.27
N GLN A 204 -18.83 3.93 2.72
CA GLN A 204 -18.73 3.21 1.45
C GLN A 204 -18.82 4.19 0.28
N ASP A 205 -17.88 4.08 -0.66
CA ASP A 205 -17.89 4.82 -1.93
C ASP A 205 -19.20 4.53 -2.70
N THR A 206 -19.63 5.50 -3.52
CA THR A 206 -20.82 5.36 -4.36
C THR A 206 -20.51 5.60 -5.83
N LYS A 207 -21.09 4.77 -6.70
CA LYS A 207 -21.01 4.93 -8.16
C LYS A 207 -22.40 4.97 -8.74
N LYS A 208 -22.77 6.10 -9.37
CA LYS A 208 -24.11 6.34 -9.93
C LYS A 208 -25.22 6.18 -8.88
N GLY A 209 -25.00 6.71 -7.68
CA GLY A 209 -25.96 6.69 -6.56
C GLY A 209 -26.16 5.31 -5.91
N LYS A 210 -25.28 4.34 -6.18
CA LYS A 210 -25.29 3.00 -5.58
C LYS A 210 -23.99 2.74 -4.87
N LEU A 211 -24.05 1.99 -3.77
CA LEU A 211 -22.88 1.51 -3.06
C LEU A 211 -21.93 0.76 -3.99
N ARG A 212 -20.64 1.11 -3.93
CA ARG A 212 -19.61 0.54 -4.79
C ARG A 212 -18.97 -0.66 -4.13
N PHE A 213 -18.81 -1.72 -4.92
CA PHE A 213 -18.07 -2.91 -4.57
C PHE A 213 -16.96 -3.11 -5.59
N TYR A 214 -15.81 -3.59 -5.16
CA TYR A 214 -14.83 -4.14 -6.09
C TYR A 214 -15.42 -5.37 -6.79
N PRO A 215 -15.09 -5.60 -8.08
CA PRO A 215 -15.60 -6.76 -8.80
C PRO A 215 -15.02 -8.08 -8.29
N TYR A 216 -13.93 -8.03 -7.53
CA TYR A 216 -13.33 -9.14 -6.79
C TYR A 216 -12.97 -8.65 -5.39
N ASN A 217 -12.84 -9.56 -4.43
CA ASN A 217 -12.34 -9.20 -3.11
C ASN A 217 -10.91 -8.65 -3.19
N ILE A 218 -10.57 -7.73 -2.29
CA ILE A 218 -9.18 -7.38 -2.03
C ILE A 218 -8.54 -8.45 -1.16
N ASN A 219 -7.36 -8.95 -1.54
CA ASN A 219 -6.73 -10.10 -0.87
C ASN A 219 -5.89 -9.70 0.37
N TRP A 220 -5.93 -8.43 0.76
CA TRP A 220 -5.11 -7.81 1.80
C TRP A 220 -5.95 -6.86 2.63
N ASN A 221 -5.52 -6.54 3.85
CA ASN A 221 -6.14 -5.42 4.56
C ASN A 221 -5.70 -4.15 3.84
N TYR A 222 -6.66 -3.26 3.59
CA TYR A 222 -6.44 -2.04 2.83
C TYR A 222 -6.97 -0.83 3.57
N GLY A 223 -6.33 0.31 3.37
CA GLY A 223 -6.71 1.57 3.95
C GLY A 223 -5.59 2.59 3.78
N LEU A 224 -5.35 3.42 4.79
CA LEU A 224 -4.47 4.58 4.64
C LEU A 224 -3.44 4.77 5.76
N LEU A 225 -2.42 5.58 5.46
CA LEU A 225 -1.59 6.24 6.47
C LEU A 225 -2.22 7.58 6.89
N PRO A 226 -2.53 7.78 8.18
CA PRO A 226 -3.09 9.04 8.63
C PRO A 226 -2.05 10.16 8.52
N GLN A 227 -2.51 11.40 8.46
CA GLN A 227 -1.67 12.59 8.32
C GLN A 227 -0.77 12.56 7.07
N THR A 228 -1.24 11.94 6.00
CA THR A 228 -0.62 12.01 4.67
C THR A 228 -1.63 12.56 3.67
N TRP A 229 -1.15 13.15 2.57
CA TRP A 229 -2.00 13.67 1.51
C TRP A 229 -1.23 13.70 0.19
N GLU A 230 -1.82 13.13 -0.85
CA GLU A 230 -1.32 13.16 -2.21
C GLU A 230 -1.79 14.45 -2.90
N ASP A 231 -1.00 15.53 -2.71
CA ASP A 231 -1.33 16.87 -3.21
C ASP A 231 -1.56 16.88 -4.74
N PRO A 232 -2.78 17.21 -5.22
CA PRO A 232 -3.12 17.20 -6.65
C PRO A 232 -2.48 18.35 -7.42
N SER A 233 -1.83 19.30 -6.74
CA SER A 233 -1.05 20.38 -7.35
C SER A 233 0.44 20.05 -7.45
N HIS A 234 0.89 18.94 -6.86
CA HIS A 234 2.28 18.52 -6.84
C HIS A 234 2.54 17.37 -7.81
N SER A 235 3.30 17.63 -8.88
CA SER A 235 3.69 16.59 -9.83
C SER A 235 4.92 15.81 -9.35
N ASN A 236 4.91 14.49 -9.49
CA ASN A 236 6.06 13.66 -9.16
C ASN A 236 7.01 13.44 -10.37
N PRO A 237 8.26 13.94 -10.34
CA PRO A 237 9.17 13.86 -11.48
C PRO A 237 9.68 12.44 -11.76
N ASP A 238 9.68 11.55 -10.77
CA ASP A 238 10.11 10.16 -10.94
C ASP A 238 9.02 9.32 -11.66
N VAL A 239 7.78 9.84 -11.71
CA VAL A 239 6.60 9.15 -12.23
C VAL A 239 5.90 9.99 -13.30
N GLU A 240 6.61 10.30 -14.39
CA GLU A 240 6.07 10.99 -15.58
C GLU A 240 5.38 12.35 -15.28
N ASN A 241 5.73 13.01 -14.17
CA ASN A 241 5.06 14.23 -13.67
C ASN A 241 3.57 14.04 -13.37
N ALA A 242 3.14 12.84 -12.99
CA ALA A 242 1.80 12.57 -12.50
C ALA A 242 1.52 13.36 -11.21
N PHE A 243 0.28 13.84 -11.07
CA PHE A 243 -0.20 14.60 -9.90
C PHE A 243 -0.92 13.67 -8.92
N GLY A 244 -0.90 13.97 -7.63
CA GLY A 244 -1.60 13.16 -6.62
C GLY A 244 -3.12 13.11 -6.82
N ASP A 245 -3.74 12.07 -6.27
CA ASP A 245 -5.19 11.80 -6.36
C ASP A 245 -6.06 12.54 -5.33
N ASN A 246 -5.45 13.44 -4.55
CA ASN A 246 -6.09 14.25 -3.52
C ASN A 246 -6.53 13.48 -2.26
N ASP A 247 -6.13 12.22 -2.10
CA ASP A 247 -6.45 11.38 -0.95
C ASP A 247 -5.23 11.15 -0.03
N PRO A 248 -5.42 10.53 1.16
CA PRO A 248 -4.31 10.05 1.98
C PRO A 248 -3.60 8.88 1.31
N VAL A 249 -2.31 8.68 1.61
CA VAL A 249 -1.53 7.58 1.00
C VAL A 249 -2.09 6.23 1.39
N ASP A 250 -2.33 5.41 0.37
CA ASP A 250 -2.88 4.07 0.53
C ASP A 250 -1.86 3.05 1.03
N VAL A 251 -2.36 2.07 1.77
CA VAL A 251 -1.60 0.97 2.34
C VAL A 251 -2.23 -0.37 1.99
N VAL A 252 -1.39 -1.29 1.55
CA VAL A 252 -1.69 -2.71 1.40
C VAL A 252 -0.93 -3.47 2.49
N GLU A 253 -1.65 -3.92 3.52
CA GLU A 253 -1.08 -4.66 4.64
C GLU A 253 -1.11 -6.17 4.37
N ILE A 254 0.08 -6.79 4.34
CA ILE A 254 0.29 -8.13 3.78
C ILE A 254 0.22 -9.28 4.81
N GLY A 255 -0.14 -8.99 6.05
CA GLY A 255 -0.25 -9.95 7.13
C GLY A 255 -1.28 -11.04 6.88
N GLU A 256 -1.19 -12.10 7.67
CA GLU A 256 -2.09 -13.24 7.54
C GLU A 256 -3.50 -12.93 8.06
N ARG A 257 -3.62 -12.12 9.11
CA ARG A 257 -4.87 -11.80 9.83
C ARG A 257 -5.79 -10.92 8.99
N GLN A 258 -7.08 -11.25 8.95
CA GLN A 258 -8.12 -10.32 8.53
C GLN A 258 -8.40 -9.32 9.66
N ALA A 259 -8.04 -8.06 9.45
CA ALA A 259 -8.29 -6.97 10.39
C ALA A 259 -9.75 -6.48 10.31
N LYS A 260 -10.16 -5.66 11.26
CA LYS A 260 -11.51 -5.07 11.27
C LYS A 260 -11.50 -3.68 10.63
N ILE A 261 -12.64 -3.27 10.07
CA ILE A 261 -12.83 -1.89 9.62
C ILE A 261 -12.62 -0.92 10.79
N GLY A 262 -11.85 0.13 10.53
CA GLY A 262 -11.41 1.13 11.48
C GLY A 262 -10.45 0.63 12.56
N GLU A 263 -9.89 -0.57 12.44
CA GLU A 263 -8.79 -0.99 13.28
C GLU A 263 -7.52 -0.19 12.94
N VAL A 264 -6.76 0.22 13.96
CA VAL A 264 -5.50 0.95 13.79
C VAL A 264 -4.35 0.01 14.13
N LEU A 265 -3.56 -0.35 13.11
CA LEU A 265 -2.44 -1.27 13.24
C LEU A 265 -1.11 -0.51 13.26
N LYS A 266 -0.13 -1.06 13.98
CA LYS A 266 1.27 -0.63 13.83
C LYS A 266 1.90 -1.45 12.72
N VAL A 267 2.43 -0.75 11.71
CA VAL A 267 2.97 -1.39 10.51
C VAL A 267 4.38 -0.93 10.20
N LYS A 268 5.10 -1.79 9.48
CA LYS A 268 6.42 -1.52 8.92
C LYS A 268 6.32 -1.51 7.38
N PRO A 269 6.58 -0.36 6.72
CA PRO A 269 6.67 -0.29 5.26
C PRO A 269 7.85 -1.09 4.74
N ILE A 270 7.66 -1.77 3.60
CA ILE A 270 8.68 -2.61 2.97
C ILE A 270 8.91 -2.30 1.49
N ALA A 271 7.92 -1.69 0.83
CA ALA A 271 7.93 -1.33 -0.58
C ALA A 271 6.83 -0.30 -0.87
N VAL A 272 6.85 0.28 -2.06
CA VAL A 272 5.75 1.10 -2.58
C VAL A 272 5.57 0.89 -4.08
N LEU A 273 4.33 0.91 -4.56
CA LEU A 273 3.99 0.87 -5.98
C LEU A 273 3.42 2.23 -6.42
N ALA A 274 3.93 2.75 -7.54
CA ALA A 274 3.44 3.98 -8.17
C ALA A 274 2.28 3.64 -9.12
N MET A 275 1.04 3.49 -8.65
CA MET A 275 -0.08 3.28 -9.56
C MET A 275 -0.44 4.60 -10.24
N ILE A 276 -0.80 4.54 -11.52
CA ILE A 276 -1.46 5.64 -12.23
C ILE A 276 -2.92 5.25 -12.41
N ASP A 277 -3.80 5.84 -11.61
CA ASP A 277 -5.24 5.60 -11.64
C ASP A 277 -5.93 6.71 -12.42
N GLU A 278 -6.47 6.40 -13.60
CA GLU A 278 -7.18 7.36 -14.46
C GLU A 278 -6.43 8.69 -14.76
N GLY A 279 -5.11 8.71 -14.60
CA GLY A 279 -4.24 9.86 -14.87
C GLY A 279 -3.61 10.47 -13.61
N GLU A 280 -4.07 10.06 -12.43
CA GLU A 280 -3.60 10.51 -11.12
C GLU A 280 -2.59 9.49 -10.57
N LEU A 281 -1.58 10.00 -9.86
CA LEU A 281 -0.66 9.19 -9.08
C LEU A 281 -1.37 8.78 -7.80
N ASP A 282 -1.32 7.48 -7.54
CA ASP A 282 -1.96 6.84 -6.41
C ASP A 282 -0.93 5.85 -5.83
N TRP A 283 -0.27 6.23 -4.73
CA TRP A 283 0.78 5.42 -4.13
C TRP A 283 0.20 4.29 -3.30
N LYS A 284 0.58 3.05 -3.63
CA LYS A 284 0.27 1.88 -2.80
C LYS A 284 1.47 1.47 -1.96
N VAL A 285 1.54 1.96 -0.72
CA VAL A 285 2.54 1.51 0.25
C VAL A 285 2.26 0.07 0.63
N VAL A 286 3.25 -0.80 0.53
CA VAL A 286 3.15 -2.19 1.00
C VAL A 286 3.80 -2.28 2.37
N ALA A 287 3.03 -2.74 3.35
CA ALA A 287 3.47 -2.82 4.74
C ALA A 287 3.06 -4.14 5.39
N ILE A 288 3.68 -4.47 6.53
CA ILE A 288 3.29 -5.62 7.35
C ILE A 288 3.05 -5.17 8.79
N SER A 289 1.97 -5.65 9.40
CA SER A 289 1.70 -5.43 10.82
C SER A 289 2.81 -6.01 11.69
N THR A 290 3.19 -5.30 12.75
CA THR A 290 4.16 -5.83 13.73
C THR A 290 3.64 -7.00 14.54
N ASP A 291 2.32 -7.21 14.56
CA ASP A 291 1.69 -8.33 15.25
C ASP A 291 1.67 -9.61 14.38
N ASP A 292 2.06 -9.52 13.10
CA ASP A 292 2.14 -10.68 12.22
C ASP A 292 3.30 -11.61 12.63
N PRO A 293 3.12 -12.94 12.64
CA PRO A 293 4.19 -13.88 13.00
C PRO A 293 5.43 -13.81 12.10
N LYS A 294 5.33 -13.25 10.89
CA LYS A 294 6.44 -13.05 9.95
C LYS A 294 6.98 -11.62 9.95
N ALA A 295 6.47 -10.73 10.79
CA ALA A 295 6.88 -9.32 10.82
C ALA A 295 8.41 -9.17 10.94
N ASP A 296 9.05 -9.93 11.84
CA ASP A 296 10.51 -9.88 12.05
C ASP A 296 11.30 -10.39 10.83
N LEU A 297 10.71 -11.28 10.04
CA LEU A 297 11.36 -11.89 8.87
C LEU A 297 11.30 -11.00 7.64
N ILE A 298 10.34 -10.08 7.56
CA ILE A 298 10.05 -9.29 6.36
C ILE A 298 10.42 -7.83 6.61
N ASN A 299 11.58 -7.38 6.09
CA ASN A 299 12.08 -6.02 6.33
C ASN A 299 12.26 -5.18 5.05
N ASN A 300 12.17 -5.81 3.88
CA ASN A 300 12.35 -5.20 2.56
C ASN A 300 11.70 -6.07 1.48
N VAL A 301 11.76 -5.61 0.23
CA VAL A 301 11.26 -6.31 -0.97
C VAL A 301 11.79 -7.75 -1.09
N ALA A 302 13.10 -7.97 -0.87
CA ALA A 302 13.71 -9.29 -1.04
C ALA A 302 13.25 -10.29 0.02
N ASP A 303 13.04 -9.82 1.25
CA ASP A 303 12.48 -10.65 2.33
C ASP A 303 11.01 -10.99 2.06
N CYS A 304 10.24 -10.04 1.54
CA CYS A 304 8.86 -10.27 1.13
C CYS A 304 8.79 -11.39 0.08
N GLU A 305 9.56 -11.29 -1.00
CA GLU A 305 9.58 -12.34 -2.03
C GLU A 305 10.12 -13.70 -1.52
N ARG A 306 10.96 -13.70 -0.48
CA ARG A 306 11.44 -14.94 0.15
C ARG A 306 10.37 -15.63 1.00
N HIS A 307 9.61 -14.86 1.76
CA HIS A 307 8.68 -15.38 2.77
C HIS A 307 7.22 -15.40 2.31
N LEU A 308 6.88 -14.58 1.32
CA LEU A 308 5.57 -14.41 0.68
C LEU A 308 5.77 -14.28 -0.86
N PRO A 309 6.23 -15.35 -1.53
CA PRO A 309 6.64 -15.28 -2.93
C PRO A 309 5.48 -14.87 -3.86
N GLY A 310 5.74 -13.89 -4.73
CA GLY A 310 4.78 -13.39 -5.70
C GLY A 310 3.76 -12.38 -5.15
N THR A 311 3.78 -12.07 -3.85
CA THR A 311 2.81 -11.14 -3.23
C THR A 311 2.88 -9.75 -3.85
N LEU A 312 4.06 -9.17 -4.08
CA LEU A 312 4.17 -7.83 -4.68
C LEU A 312 3.66 -7.79 -6.13
N THR A 313 3.88 -8.89 -6.87
CA THR A 313 3.34 -9.05 -8.23
C THR A 313 1.82 -9.17 -8.20
N ALA A 314 1.27 -9.94 -7.26
CA ALA A 314 -0.17 -10.09 -7.10
C ALA A 314 -0.85 -8.77 -6.73
N ILE A 315 -0.25 -7.95 -5.84
CA ILE A 315 -0.76 -6.62 -5.50
C ILE A 315 -0.82 -5.74 -6.75
N ARG A 316 0.30 -5.62 -7.48
CA ARG A 316 0.35 -4.84 -8.72
C ARG A 316 -0.70 -5.31 -9.73
N ASP A 317 -0.82 -6.62 -9.95
CA ASP A 317 -1.75 -7.18 -10.94
C ASP A 317 -3.21 -6.97 -10.54
N TRP A 318 -3.53 -7.07 -9.25
CA TRP A 318 -4.87 -6.74 -8.75
C TRP A 318 -5.22 -5.29 -9.05
N PHE A 319 -4.35 -4.35 -8.69
CA PHE A 319 -4.56 -2.91 -8.92
C PHE A 319 -4.50 -2.51 -10.41
N ARG A 320 -3.75 -3.26 -11.23
CA ARG A 320 -3.78 -3.11 -12.69
C ARG A 320 -5.17 -3.44 -13.25
N ASP A 321 -5.78 -4.54 -12.80
CA ASP A 321 -6.89 -5.17 -13.50
C ASP A 321 -8.26 -4.92 -12.86
N TYR A 322 -8.33 -4.42 -11.62
CA TYR A 322 -9.59 -4.38 -10.85
C TYR A 322 -10.70 -3.54 -11.49
N LYS A 323 -10.38 -2.54 -12.32
CA LYS A 323 -11.41 -1.75 -13.04
C LYS A 323 -11.79 -2.32 -14.41
N ILE A 324 -11.13 -3.37 -14.90
CA ILE A 324 -11.43 -3.98 -16.21
C ILE A 324 -12.88 -4.48 -16.30
N PRO A 325 -13.46 -5.15 -15.27
CA PRO A 325 -14.87 -5.56 -15.29
C PRO A 325 -15.86 -4.39 -15.40
N ASP A 326 -15.43 -3.20 -14.96
CA ASP A 326 -16.22 -1.95 -15.09
C ASP A 326 -16.09 -1.30 -16.48
N GLY A 327 -15.41 -1.96 -17.42
CA GLY A 327 -15.16 -1.46 -18.78
C GLY A 327 -14.07 -0.40 -18.88
N LYS A 328 -13.25 -0.24 -17.84
CA LYS A 328 -12.09 0.67 -17.84
C LYS A 328 -10.84 -0.06 -18.36
N PRO A 329 -9.86 0.67 -18.93
CA PRO A 329 -8.57 0.08 -19.26
C PRO A 329 -7.83 -0.39 -17.99
N ALA A 330 -6.83 -1.23 -18.18
CA ALA A 330 -5.87 -1.56 -17.13
C ALA A 330 -5.15 -0.29 -16.64
N ASN A 331 -5.00 -0.15 -15.32
CA ASN A 331 -4.19 0.90 -14.72
C ASN A 331 -2.71 0.72 -15.07
N LYS A 332 -1.97 1.82 -15.10
CA LYS A 332 -0.52 1.80 -15.38
C LYS A 332 0.27 1.89 -14.08
N PHE A 333 1.56 1.59 -14.15
CA PHE A 333 2.47 1.80 -13.02
C PHE A 333 3.71 2.57 -13.46
N GLY A 334 4.12 3.53 -12.63
CA GLY A 334 5.40 4.18 -12.68
C GLY A 334 6.57 3.26 -12.37
N LEU A 335 7.77 3.84 -12.30
CA LEU A 335 8.99 3.17 -11.81
C LEU A 335 9.23 1.80 -12.49
N CYS A 336 9.01 1.77 -13.82
CA CYS A 336 9.13 0.58 -14.66
C CYS A 336 8.22 -0.60 -14.25
N ASN A 337 7.02 -0.34 -13.73
CA ASN A 337 6.05 -1.35 -13.28
C ASN A 337 6.59 -2.28 -12.17
N LYS A 338 7.49 -1.77 -11.33
CA LYS A 338 8.13 -2.52 -10.24
C LYS A 338 7.89 -1.84 -8.89
N PRO A 339 7.83 -2.62 -7.80
CA PRO A 339 7.86 -2.05 -6.46
C PRO A 339 9.19 -1.34 -6.24
N ALA A 340 9.13 -0.09 -5.78
CA ALA A 340 10.28 0.60 -5.21
C ALA A 340 10.54 0.07 -3.80
N ASP A 341 11.78 0.22 -3.34
CA ASP A 341 12.22 -0.33 -2.06
C ASP A 341 11.67 0.45 -0.85
N LYS A 342 12.05 -0.01 0.34
CA LYS A 342 11.65 0.59 1.61
C LYS A 342 12.08 2.04 1.72
N ASP A 343 13.28 2.40 1.28
CA ASP A 343 13.79 3.77 1.41
C ASP A 343 12.99 4.73 0.54
N TYR A 344 12.62 4.30 -0.67
CA TYR A 344 11.72 5.06 -1.52
C TYR A 344 10.30 5.14 -0.92
N ALA A 345 9.79 4.07 -0.32
CA ALA A 345 8.51 4.11 0.40
C ALA A 345 8.52 5.13 1.54
N LEU A 346 9.58 5.16 2.35
CA LEU A 346 9.75 6.14 3.43
C LEU A 346 9.85 7.57 2.91
N LYS A 347 10.49 7.79 1.75
CA LYS A 347 10.50 9.08 1.05
C LYS A 347 9.08 9.53 0.69
N VAL A 348 8.29 8.67 0.04
CA VAL A 348 6.89 8.95 -0.33
C VAL A 348 6.04 9.32 0.89
N ILE A 349 6.16 8.55 1.97
CA ILE A 349 5.44 8.80 3.22
C ILE A 349 5.83 10.16 3.82
N ALA A 350 7.12 10.51 3.79
CA ALA A 350 7.59 11.79 4.30
C ALA A 350 7.10 12.97 3.45
N GLU A 351 7.14 12.86 2.13
CA GLU A 351 6.69 13.91 1.20
C GLU A 351 5.19 14.17 1.33
N THR A 352 4.38 13.12 1.41
CA THR A 352 2.91 13.22 1.57
C THR A 352 2.51 13.66 2.98
N ASN A 353 3.29 13.33 4.02
CA ASN A 353 3.11 13.93 5.35
C ASN A 353 3.43 15.43 5.36
N GLU A 354 4.46 15.87 4.62
CA GLU A 354 4.77 17.29 4.48
C GLU A 354 3.64 18.04 3.74
N ALA A 355 3.10 17.44 2.68
CA ALA A 355 1.95 17.96 1.95
C ALA A 355 0.72 18.09 2.85
N TRP A 356 0.36 17.04 3.60
CA TRP A 356 -0.70 17.10 4.60
C TRP A 356 -0.45 18.19 5.65
N ALA A 357 0.79 18.33 6.14
CA ALA A 357 1.12 19.35 7.11
C ALA A 357 0.91 20.77 6.57
N LYS A 358 1.17 21.00 5.27
CA LYS A 358 0.86 22.27 4.59
C LYS A 358 -0.65 22.46 4.45
N LEU A 359 -1.39 21.40 4.13
CA LEU A 359 -2.85 21.40 4.02
C LEU A 359 -3.52 21.80 5.34
N VAL A 360 -3.23 21.11 6.45
CA VAL A 360 -3.88 21.39 7.75
C VAL A 360 -3.44 22.74 8.35
N LYS A 361 -2.25 23.23 8.01
CA LYS A 361 -1.80 24.58 8.35
C LYS A 361 -2.38 25.67 7.44
N ARG A 362 -3.17 25.28 6.42
CA ARG A 362 -3.79 26.19 5.43
C ARG A 362 -2.76 27.02 4.66
N VAL A 363 -1.58 26.45 4.44
CA VAL A 363 -0.56 27.03 3.55
C VAL A 363 -0.98 26.83 2.09
N VAL A 364 -1.69 25.73 1.82
CA VAL A 364 -2.36 25.46 0.54
C VAL A 364 -3.88 25.44 0.75
N PRO A 365 -4.69 25.78 -0.28
CA PRO A 365 -6.14 25.70 -0.19
C PRO A 365 -6.63 24.26 0.03
N ALA A 366 -7.59 24.07 0.92
CA ALA A 366 -8.17 22.75 1.20
C ALA A 366 -9.21 22.29 0.17
N GLY A 367 -9.73 23.19 -0.66
CA GLY A 367 -10.84 22.86 -1.56
C GLY A 367 -12.06 22.39 -0.77
N GLU A 368 -12.52 21.19 -1.10
CA GLU A 368 -13.69 20.54 -0.49
C GLU A 368 -13.33 19.67 0.73
N LEU A 369 -12.04 19.49 1.01
CA LEU A 369 -11.55 18.65 2.10
C LEU A 369 -11.96 19.22 3.47
N SER A 370 -12.53 18.37 4.32
CA SER A 370 -12.72 18.68 5.73
C SER A 370 -11.37 18.62 6.44
N LEU A 371 -11.05 19.65 7.23
CA LEU A 371 -9.83 19.71 8.05
C LEU A 371 -10.13 19.60 9.56
N VAL A 372 -11.37 19.21 9.90
CA VAL A 372 -11.89 19.12 11.26
C VAL A 372 -12.59 17.80 11.49
#